data_AF-A0A2W6XYY0-F1
#
_entry.id   AF-A0A2W6XYY0-F1
#
_cell.length_a   1.000
_cell.length_b   1.000
_cell.length_c   1.000
_cell.angle_alpha   90.00
_cell.angle_beta   90.00
_cell.angle_gamma   90.00
#
_symmetry.space_group_name_H-M   'P 1'
#
loop_
_entity.id
_entity.type
_entity.pdbx_description
1 polymer ?
#
loop_
_entity_poly.entity_id
_entity_poly.type
_entity_poly.pdbx_seq_one_letter_code
_entity_poly.pdbx_strand_id
1 'polypeptide(L)'
;MKSPDKSFKNNKDYYIIFGLIILVYLLSINTDLAEFSQHNAINIPSGFFYYTLGVDILVIISWILILFYRKAGVILFPFVVLIHFSLHNYFLSTYLYSDITVLFLYIGLGLLAIIPRWNILK
;
A
#
# COMPACT_ATOMS: atom_id res chain seq x y z
N MET A 1 0.24 -20.67 28.37
CA MET A 1 -0.32 -19.45 27.74
C MET A 1 -1.59 -19.82 26.99
N LYS A 2 -2.71 -19.16 27.26
CA LYS A 2 -3.94 -19.35 26.46
C LYS A 2 -3.70 -18.75 25.08
N SER A 3 -4.09 -19.46 24.01
CA SER A 3 -4.05 -18.94 22.64
C SER A 3 -4.70 -17.56 22.62
N PRO A 4 -4.08 -16.52 22.04
CA PRO A 4 -4.75 -15.24 21.87
C PRO A 4 -6.09 -15.48 21.19
N ASP A 5 -7.13 -14.85 21.72
CA ASP A 5 -8.49 -14.99 21.22
C ASP A 5 -8.50 -14.63 19.74
N LYS A 6 -8.84 -15.61 18.89
CA LYS A 6 -8.97 -15.43 17.45
C LYS A 6 -10.32 -14.78 17.09
N SER A 7 -11.17 -14.48 18.08
CA SER A 7 -12.46 -13.84 17.86
C SER A 7 -12.32 -12.35 17.52
N PHE A 8 -13.10 -11.93 16.53
CA PHE A 8 -13.11 -10.60 15.90
C PHE A 8 -13.44 -9.42 16.84
N LYS A 9 -13.67 -9.68 18.13
CA LYS A 9 -14.22 -8.71 19.08
C LYS A 9 -13.23 -7.61 19.48
N ASN A 10 -11.93 -7.77 19.23
CA ASN A 10 -10.94 -6.77 19.61
C ASN A 10 -9.71 -6.72 18.68
N ASN A 11 -9.91 -6.51 17.37
CA ASN A 11 -8.86 -6.45 16.35
C ASN A 11 -8.18 -5.07 16.24
N LYS A 12 -7.89 -4.41 17.37
CA LYS A 12 -7.29 -3.06 17.37
C LYS A 12 -5.91 -3.06 16.71
N ASP A 13 -5.13 -4.10 16.99
CA ASP A 13 -3.83 -4.39 16.37
C ASP A 13 -3.90 -4.44 14.84
N TYR A 14 -4.90 -5.12 14.28
CA TYR A 14 -5.10 -5.22 12.84
C TYR A 14 -5.26 -3.83 12.18
N TYR A 15 -6.18 -3.02 12.70
CA TYR A 15 -6.42 -1.68 12.16
C TYR A 15 -5.23 -0.73 12.40
N ILE A 16 -4.53 -0.86 13.52
CA ILE A 16 -3.31 -0.08 13.78
C ILE A 16 -2.21 -0.43 12.79
N ILE A 17 -1.99 -1.71 12.51
CA ILE A 17 -0.98 -2.17 11.54
C ILE A 17 -1.29 -1.61 10.15
N PHE A 18 -2.53 -1.79 9.66
CA PHE A 18 -2.91 -1.29 8.33
C PHE A 18 -3.03 0.24 8.28
N GLY A 19 -3.33 0.89 9.41
CA GLY A 19 -3.28 2.34 9.57
C GLY A 19 -1.85 2.88 9.45
N LEU A 20 -0.88 2.21 10.07
CA LEU A 20 0.54 2.56 9.95
C LEU A 20 1.04 2.36 8.51
N ILE A 21 0.70 1.23 7.88
CA ILE A 21 1.12 0.93 6.51
C ILE A 21 0.59 2.00 5.54
N ILE A 22 -0.69 2.37 5.63
CA ILE A 22 -1.23 3.40 4.74
C ILE A 22 -0.65 4.78 5.04
N LEU A 23 -0.38 5.10 6.31
CA LEU A 23 0.27 6.36 6.67
C LEU A 23 1.63 6.52 5.98
N VAL A 24 2.41 5.43 5.89
CA VAL A 24 3.68 5.44 5.15
C VAL A 24 3.44 5.55 3.65
N TYR A 25 2.41 4.88 3.10
CA TYR A 25 2.08 4.99 1.67
C TYR A 25 1.63 6.40 1.26
N LEU A 26 0.99 7.17 2.15
CA LEU A 26 0.64 8.57 1.89
C LEU A 26 1.88 9.44 1.57
N LEU A 27 3.08 9.03 2.00
CA LEU A 27 4.33 9.69 1.61
C LEU A 27 4.64 9.50 0.12
N SER A 28 4.31 8.34 -0.46
CA SER A 28 4.42 8.09 -1.90
C SER A 28 3.46 9.00 -2.66
N ILE A 29 2.18 9.02 -2.29
CA ILE A 29 1.19 9.94 -2.89
C ILE A 29 1.63 11.41 -2.77
N ASN A 30 2.20 11.81 -1.64
CA ASN A 30 2.72 13.17 -1.48
C ASN A 30 3.91 13.46 -2.43
N THR A 31 4.75 12.46 -2.70
CA THR A 31 5.87 12.58 -3.65
C THR A 31 5.34 12.78 -5.06
N ASP A 32 4.35 12.00 -5.48
CA ASP A 32 3.68 12.12 -6.77
C ASP A 32 3.03 13.49 -6.97
N LEU A 33 2.34 14.00 -5.95
CA LEU A 33 1.74 15.33 -5.99
C LEU A 33 2.80 16.44 -6.05
N ALA A 34 3.94 16.26 -5.36
CA ALA A 34 5.05 17.19 -5.44
C ALA A 34 5.68 17.19 -6.84
N GLU A 35 5.94 16.01 -7.41
CA GLU A 35 6.44 15.85 -8.78
C GLU A 35 5.45 16.42 -9.80
N PHE A 36 4.15 16.22 -9.60
CA PHE A 36 3.10 16.82 -10.43
C PHE A 36 3.09 18.33 -10.31
N SER A 37 3.33 18.91 -9.14
CA SER A 37 3.40 20.38 -9.03
C SER A 37 4.63 20.98 -9.74
N GLN A 38 5.71 20.20 -9.84
CA GLN A 38 6.99 20.63 -10.38
C GLN A 38 7.26 20.12 -11.80
N HIS A 39 6.32 19.39 -12.43
CA HIS A 39 6.53 18.68 -13.70
C HIS A 39 7.09 19.56 -14.84
N ASN A 40 6.68 20.84 -14.91
CA ASN A 40 7.16 21.79 -15.91
C ASN A 40 8.66 22.13 -15.74
N ALA A 41 9.19 22.07 -14.53
CA ALA A 41 10.60 22.32 -14.25
C ALA A 41 11.46 21.05 -14.47
N ILE A 42 10.86 19.87 -14.30
CA ILE A 42 11.58 18.57 -14.29
C ILE A 42 11.37 17.80 -15.62
N ASN A 43 10.62 18.35 -16.58
CA ASN A 43 10.31 17.74 -17.89
C ASN A 43 9.73 16.31 -17.78
N ILE A 44 8.87 16.06 -16.79
CA ILE A 44 8.23 14.75 -16.60
C ILE A 44 7.07 14.59 -17.60
N PRO A 45 6.99 13.48 -18.35
CA PRO A 45 5.89 13.23 -19.28
C PRO A 45 4.53 13.26 -18.55
N SER A 46 3.54 14.00 -19.06
CA SER A 46 2.22 14.08 -18.43
C SER A 46 1.51 12.72 -18.32
N GLY A 47 1.81 11.79 -19.24
CA GLY A 47 1.35 10.41 -19.20
C GLY A 47 1.70 9.66 -17.91
N PHE A 48 2.87 9.95 -17.33
CA PHE A 48 3.35 9.33 -16.09
C PHE A 48 2.34 9.52 -14.94
N PHE A 49 1.87 10.75 -14.74
CA PHE A 49 0.96 11.07 -13.64
C PHE A 49 -0.42 10.41 -13.77
N TYR A 50 -0.92 10.19 -14.99
CA TYR A 50 -2.16 9.42 -15.17
C TYR A 50 -1.99 7.97 -14.72
N TYR A 51 -0.82 7.38 -14.94
CA TYR A 51 -0.53 6.02 -14.48
C TYR A 51 -0.33 5.98 -12.97
N THR A 52 0.51 6.85 -12.40
CA THR A 52 0.82 6.77 -10.96
C THR A 52 -0.38 7.14 -10.09
N LEU A 53 -1.12 8.20 -10.40
CA LEU A 53 -2.36 8.54 -9.69
C LEU A 53 -3.44 7.45 -9.85
N GLY A 54 -3.48 6.79 -11.01
CA GLY A 54 -4.37 5.64 -11.22
C GLY A 54 -3.99 4.47 -10.32
N VAL A 55 -2.70 4.19 -10.19
CA VAL A 55 -2.16 3.15 -9.31
C VAL A 55 -2.38 3.50 -7.84
N ASP A 56 -2.23 4.76 -7.43
CA ASP A 56 -2.57 5.23 -6.09
C ASP A 56 -4.01 4.91 -5.72
N ILE A 57 -4.96 5.19 -6.62
CA ILE A 57 -6.38 4.84 -6.41
C ILE A 57 -6.54 3.33 -6.21
N LEU A 58 -5.85 2.51 -6.99
CA LEU A 58 -5.88 1.05 -6.83
C LEU A 58 -5.27 0.61 -5.49
N VAL A 59 -4.21 1.28 -5.00
CA VAL A 59 -3.66 1.00 -3.66
C VAL A 59 -4.70 1.32 -2.60
N ILE A 60 -5.35 2.48 -2.66
CA ILE A 60 -6.40 2.85 -1.70
C ILE A 60 -7.57 1.87 -1.73
N ILE A 61 -8.02 1.45 -2.92
CA ILE A 61 -9.09 0.44 -3.06
C ILE A 61 -8.66 -0.89 -2.44
N SER A 62 -7.45 -1.36 -2.73
CA SER A 62 -6.93 -2.61 -2.17
C SER A 62 -6.79 -2.55 -0.64
N TRP A 63 -6.39 -1.40 -0.09
CA TRP A 63 -6.34 -1.16 1.34
C TRP A 63 -7.74 -1.17 1.97
N ILE A 64 -8.73 -0.51 1.36
CA ILE A 64 -10.12 -0.57 1.82
C ILE A 64 -10.64 -2.02 1.82
N LEU A 65 -10.33 -2.79 0.78
CA LEU A 65 -10.67 -4.22 0.71
C LEU A 65 -10.05 -5.03 1.86
N ILE A 66 -8.81 -4.72 2.24
CA ILE A 66 -8.16 -5.31 3.43
C ILE A 66 -8.97 -4.98 4.69
N LEU A 67 -9.38 -3.72 4.89
CA LEU A 67 -10.20 -3.33 6.04
C LEU A 67 -11.54 -4.07 6.12
N PHE A 68 -12.11 -4.42 4.95
CA PHE A 68 -13.32 -5.25 4.85
C PHE A 68 -13.04 -6.76 4.82
N TYR A 69 -11.82 -7.18 5.19
CA TYR A 69 -11.42 -8.58 5.29
C TYR A 69 -11.56 -9.36 3.99
N ARG A 70 -11.32 -8.70 2.84
CA ARG A 70 -11.37 -9.33 1.51
C ARG A 70 -10.01 -9.84 1.09
N LYS A 71 -9.92 -11.12 0.70
CA LYS A 71 -8.67 -11.73 0.21
C LYS A 71 -8.10 -11.00 -1.01
N ALA A 72 -8.98 -10.49 -1.87
CA ALA A 72 -8.58 -9.70 -3.04
C ALA A 72 -7.71 -8.51 -2.64
N GLY A 73 -8.05 -7.77 -1.58
CA GLY A 73 -7.25 -6.64 -1.11
C GLY A 73 -5.86 -7.06 -0.65
N VAL A 74 -5.78 -8.19 0.05
CA VAL A 74 -4.50 -8.76 0.53
C VAL A 74 -3.56 -9.07 -0.64
N ILE A 75 -4.08 -9.64 -1.73
CA ILE A 75 -3.24 -9.99 -2.88
C ILE A 75 -2.92 -8.75 -3.73
N LEU A 76 -3.91 -7.88 -3.95
CA LEU A 76 -3.76 -6.71 -4.81
C LEU A 76 -2.84 -5.66 -4.20
N PHE A 77 -2.92 -5.41 -2.89
CA PHE A 77 -2.15 -4.35 -2.24
C PHE A 77 -0.64 -4.38 -2.54
N PRO A 78 0.11 -5.46 -2.23
CA PRO A 78 1.55 -5.50 -2.52
C PRO A 78 1.85 -5.48 -4.02
N PHE A 79 0.97 -6.04 -4.85
CA PHE A 79 1.17 -6.06 -6.30
C PHE A 79 1.05 -4.66 -6.91
N VAL A 80 0.04 -3.90 -6.48
CA VAL A 80 -0.19 -2.53 -6.95
C VAL A 80 0.90 -1.59 -6.43
N VAL A 81 1.35 -1.74 -5.17
CA VAL A 81 2.51 -0.98 -4.66
C VAL A 81 3.79 -1.30 -5.44
N LEU A 82 4.00 -2.55 -5.85
CA LEU A 82 5.13 -2.93 -6.70
C LEU A 82 5.04 -2.28 -8.09
N ILE A 83 3.85 -2.18 -8.66
CA ILE A 83 3.61 -1.46 -9.92
C ILE A 83 3.94 0.02 -9.74
N HIS A 84 3.48 0.66 -8.66
CA HIS A 84 3.79 2.05 -8.33
C HIS A 84 5.32 2.28 -8.33
N PHE A 85 6.03 1.49 -7.53
CA PHE A 85 7.50 1.53 -7.47
C PHE A 85 8.15 1.34 -8.84
N SER A 86 7.63 0.40 -9.63
CA SER A 86 8.15 0.09 -10.96
C SER A 86 7.92 1.23 -11.95
N LEU A 87 6.81 1.98 -11.84
CA LEU A 87 6.55 3.17 -12.66
C LEU A 87 7.57 4.27 -12.37
N HIS A 88 7.84 4.59 -11.10
CA HIS A 88 8.87 5.57 -10.74
C HIS A 88 10.26 5.12 -11.19
N ASN A 89 10.58 3.83 -11.02
CA ASN A 89 11.87 3.32 -11.45
C ASN A 89 12.02 3.36 -12.99
N TYR A 90 10.97 3.00 -13.73
CA TYR A 90 11.00 2.96 -15.20
C TYR A 90 11.01 4.36 -15.83
N PHE A 91 10.12 5.26 -15.40
CA PHE A 91 9.97 6.58 -16.02
C PHE A 91 10.94 7.63 -15.48
N LEU A 92 11.25 7.57 -14.18
CA LEU A 92 12.05 8.60 -13.51
C LEU A 92 13.42 8.11 -13.04
N SER A 93 13.70 6.80 -13.13
CA SER A 93 14.88 6.18 -12.48
C SER A 93 14.96 6.48 -10.98
N THR A 94 13.82 6.80 -10.36
CA THR A 94 13.71 7.15 -8.94
C THR A 94 13.49 5.89 -8.12
N TYR A 95 14.24 5.75 -7.03
CA TYR A 95 14.04 4.67 -6.06
C TYR A 95 13.22 5.18 -4.88
N LEU A 96 11.91 4.91 -4.89
CA LEU A 96 11.03 5.33 -3.80
C LEU A 96 11.21 4.44 -2.57
N TYR A 97 11.96 4.96 -1.58
CA TYR A 97 12.11 4.30 -0.28
C TYR A 97 10.79 4.13 0.46
N SER A 98 9.81 5.01 0.23
CA SER A 98 8.46 4.91 0.79
C SER A 98 7.78 3.62 0.34
N ASP A 99 7.78 3.31 -0.95
CA ASP A 99 7.14 2.10 -1.51
C ASP A 99 7.77 0.81 -0.96
N ILE A 100 9.09 0.77 -0.94
CA ILE A 100 9.84 -0.39 -0.41
C ILE A 100 9.57 -0.55 1.09
N THR A 101 9.49 0.56 1.83
CA THR A 101 9.14 0.52 3.25
C THR A 101 7.71 0.02 3.46
N VAL A 102 6.76 0.43 2.60
CA VAL A 102 5.37 -0.08 2.62
C VAL A 102 5.34 -1.58 2.37
N LEU A 103 6.06 -2.08 1.36
CA LEU A 103 6.16 -3.52 1.08
C LEU A 103 6.81 -4.28 2.24
N PHE A 104 7.87 -3.73 2.83
CA PHE A 104 8.52 -4.32 4.00
C PHE A 104 7.57 -4.40 5.21
N LEU A 105 6.87 -3.31 5.54
CA LEU A 105 5.89 -3.30 6.63
C LEU A 105 4.71 -4.23 6.33
N TYR A 106 4.29 -4.31 5.07
CA TYR A 106 3.23 -5.19 4.65
C TYR A 106 3.62 -6.67 4.83
N ILE A 107 4.80 -7.08 4.37
CA ILE A 107 5.27 -8.47 4.50
C ILE A 107 5.59 -8.78 5.97
N GLY A 108 6.26 -7.85 6.67
CA GLY A 108 6.75 -8.05 8.04
C GLY A 108 5.68 -7.93 9.12
N LEU A 109 4.68 -7.07 8.95
CA LEU A 109 3.61 -6.85 9.95
C LEU A 109 2.22 -7.19 9.40
N GLY A 110 1.90 -6.72 8.19
CA GLY A 110 0.59 -6.92 7.57
C GLY A 110 0.24 -8.39 7.37
N LEU A 111 1.13 -9.16 6.75
CA LEU A 111 0.93 -10.61 6.53
C LEU A 111 0.92 -11.39 7.84
N LEU A 112 1.73 -11.02 8.84
CA LEU A 112 1.66 -11.65 10.17
C LEU A 112 0.29 -11.45 10.82
N ALA A 113 -0.35 -10.30 10.63
CA ALA A 113 -1.71 -10.04 11.11
C ALA A 113 -2.78 -10.80 10.30
N ILE A 114 -2.52 -11.08 9.00
CA ILE A 114 -3.46 -11.72 8.08
C ILE A 114 -3.41 -13.25 8.12
N ILE A 115 -2.22 -13.87 8.11
CA ILE A 115 -2.02 -15.32 7.99
C ILE A 115 -2.87 -16.12 8.99
N PRO A 116 -2.93 -15.76 10.29
CA PRO A 116 -3.76 -16.48 11.26
C PRO A 116 -5.27 -16.43 10.96
N ARG A 117 -5.70 -15.49 10.13
CA ARG A 117 -7.09 -15.17 9.79
C ARG A 117 -7.45 -15.54 8.36
N TRP A 118 -6.52 -16.10 7.57
CA TRP A 118 -6.67 -16.33 6.13
C TRP A 118 -7.94 -17.10 5.75
N ASN A 119 -8.27 -18.16 6.51
CA ASN A 119 -9.44 -19.00 6.24
C ASN A 119 -10.77 -18.31 6.52
N ILE A 120 -10.76 -17.21 7.28
CA ILE A 120 -11.96 -16.47 7.68
C ILE A 120 -12.18 -15.23 6.81
N LEU A 121 -11.14 -14.77 6.11
CA LEU A 121 -11.26 -13.72 5.09
C LEU A 121 -12.23 -14.15 4.00
N LYS A 122 -13.04 -13.20 3.54
CA LYS A 122 -14.04 -13.40 2.48
C LYS A 122 -13.48 -13.13 1.09
#